data_AF-A0A550GHP2-F1
#
_entry.id   AF-A0A550GHP2-F1
#
_cell.length_a   1.000
_cell.length_b   1.000
_cell.length_c   1.000
_cell.angle_alpha   90.00
_cell.angle_beta   90.00
_cell.angle_gamma   90.00
#
_symmetry.space_group_name_H-M   'P 1'
#
loop_
_entity.id
_entity.type
_entity.pdbx_description
1 polymer ?
#
loop_
_entity_poly.entity_id
_entity_poly.type
_entity_poly.pdbx_seq_one_letter_code
_entity_poly.pdbx_strand_id
1 'polypeptide(L)'
;MRNQTQVRLWKSSELPPDWFKRQALDEQVNAELETNVKAIISHVINKGDAALTELSEQFDGVRLEAKDLQVTPSEIEEAYNKVDEEQIDALQFMKNKVSAFEKLTLKQVGFKTSQEGVT
;
A
#
# COMPACT_ATOMS: atom_id res chain seq x y z
N MET A 1 -11.67 -27.16 16.48
CA MET A 1 -12.09 -27.79 15.21
C MET A 1 -11.48 -26.99 14.07
N ARG A 2 -10.59 -27.57 13.27
CA ARG A 2 -9.89 -26.86 12.18
C ARG A 2 -10.83 -26.77 10.96
N ASN A 3 -11.14 -25.54 10.54
CA ASN A 3 -11.96 -25.29 9.35
C ASN A 3 -11.15 -25.74 8.12
N GLN A 4 -11.62 -26.77 7.41
CA GLN A 4 -10.95 -27.25 6.20
C GLN A 4 -11.15 -26.23 5.08
N THR A 5 -10.07 -25.60 4.62
CA THR A 5 -10.10 -24.74 3.42
C THR A 5 -10.54 -25.56 2.22
N GLN A 6 -11.70 -25.24 1.64
CA GLN A 6 -12.18 -25.88 0.42
C GLN A 6 -11.37 -25.37 -0.77
N VAL A 7 -10.41 -26.18 -1.24
CA VAL A 7 -9.69 -25.91 -2.49
C VAL A 7 -10.53 -26.42 -3.65
N ARG A 8 -10.91 -25.54 -4.58
CA ARG A 8 -11.63 -25.91 -5.81
C ARG A 8 -10.63 -26.24 -6.91
N LEU A 9 -10.55 -27.52 -7.30
CA LEU A 9 -9.73 -27.99 -8.41
C LEU A 9 -10.54 -27.95 -9.71
N TRP A 10 -10.08 -27.18 -10.71
CA TRP A 10 -10.72 -27.09 -12.02
C TRP A 10 -9.82 -27.73 -13.09
N LYS A 11 -10.41 -28.51 -14.00
CA LYS A 11 -9.72 -28.97 -15.20
C LYS A 11 -9.72 -27.87 -16.24
N SER A 12 -8.53 -27.47 -16.71
CA SER A 12 -8.39 -26.40 -17.71
C SER A 12 -9.14 -26.69 -19.01
N SER A 13 -9.31 -27.98 -19.38
CA SER A 13 -10.03 -28.42 -20.57
C SER A 13 -11.56 -28.34 -20.46
N GLU A 14 -12.10 -28.08 -19.26
CA GLU A 14 -13.55 -28.11 -18.96
C GLU A 14 -14.00 -26.85 -18.22
N LEU A 15 -13.28 -25.73 -18.40
CA LEU A 15 -13.66 -24.47 -17.75
C LEU A 15 -15.04 -24.01 -18.26
N PRO A 16 -15.96 -23.59 -17.37
CA PRO A 16 -17.22 -23.00 -17.79
C PRO A 16 -16.97 -21.84 -18.77
N PRO A 17 -17.76 -21.65 -19.83
CA PRO A 17 -17.53 -20.59 -20.81
C PRO A 17 -17.32 -19.21 -20.18
N ASP A 18 -18.01 -18.92 -19.08
CA ASP A 18 -17.95 -17.67 -18.33
C ASP A 18 -16.85 -17.62 -17.25
N TRP A 19 -15.89 -18.54 -17.23
CA TRP A 19 -14.88 -18.62 -16.18
C TRP A 19 -14.06 -17.32 -16.02
N PHE A 20 -13.85 -16.59 -17.12
CA PHE A 20 -13.12 -15.33 -17.18
C PHE A 20 -13.86 -14.16 -16.53
N LYS A 21 -15.19 -14.26 -16.38
CA LYS A 21 -15.98 -13.24 -15.67
C LYS A 21 -15.63 -13.14 -14.18
N ARG A 22 -14.89 -14.12 -13.64
CA ARG A 22 -14.30 -14.07 -12.29
C ARG A 22 -13.21 -13.02 -12.13
N GLN A 23 -12.63 -12.55 -13.23
CA GLN A 23 -11.62 -11.49 -13.22
C GLN A 23 -12.26 -10.10 -13.15
N ALA A 24 -13.55 -9.98 -13.50
CA ALA A 24 -14.30 -8.75 -13.31
C ALA A 24 -14.73 -8.67 -11.84
N LEU A 25 -14.27 -7.63 -11.16
CA LEU A 25 -14.89 -7.20 -9.91
C LEU A 25 -16.37 -6.92 -10.17
N ASP A 26 -17.23 -7.26 -9.20
CA ASP A 26 -18.64 -6.93 -9.26
C ASP A 26 -18.80 -5.40 -9.42
N GLU A 27 -19.47 -4.97 -10.50
CA GLU A 27 -19.66 -3.56 -10.84
C GLU A 27 -20.36 -2.80 -9.70
N GLN A 28 -21.24 -3.48 -8.96
CA GLN A 28 -21.92 -2.90 -7.80
C GLN A 28 -20.95 -2.66 -6.63
N VAL A 29 -20.02 -3.59 -6.40
CA VAL A 29 -18.94 -3.43 -5.39
C VAL A 29 -18.04 -2.25 -5.77
N ASN A 30 -17.81 -2.03 -7.06
CA ASN A 30 -17.01 -0.90 -7.55
C ASN A 30 -17.66 0.45 -7.27
N ALA A 31 -18.98 0.58 -7.51
CA ALA A 31 -19.70 1.84 -7.28
C ALA A 31 -19.84 2.22 -5.80
N GLU A 32 -20.11 1.24 -4.92
CA GLU A 32 -20.14 1.47 -3.47
C GLU A 32 -18.75 1.86 -2.94
N LEU A 33 -17.71 1.15 -3.38
CA LEU A 33 -16.32 1.48 -3.05
C LEU A 33 -15.96 2.89 -3.47
N GLU A 34 -16.28 3.27 -4.71
CA GLU A 34 -16.00 4.62 -5.22
C GLU A 34 -16.71 5.70 -4.38
N THR A 35 -17.97 5.46 -3.99
CA THR A 35 -18.73 6.37 -3.13
C THR A 35 -18.07 6.56 -1.77
N ASN A 36 -17.64 5.45 -1.14
CA ASN A 36 -16.97 5.49 0.16
C ASN A 36 -15.62 6.22 0.08
N VAL A 37 -14.82 5.96 -0.95
CA VAL A 37 -13.53 6.64 -1.16
C VAL A 37 -13.72 8.14 -1.39
N LYS A 38 -14.72 8.55 -2.19
CA LYS A 38 -15.05 9.96 -2.40
C LYS A 38 -15.46 10.67 -1.11
N ALA A 39 -16.17 9.99 -0.22
CA ALA A 39 -16.55 10.52 1.08
C ALA A 39 -15.31 10.76 1.96
N ILE A 40 -14.37 9.80 2.00
CA ILE A 40 -13.09 9.93 2.72
C ILE A 40 -12.29 11.12 2.19
N ILE A 41 -12.10 11.21 0.87
CA ILE A 41 -11.35 12.32 0.25
C ILE A 41 -12.00 13.66 0.60
N SER A 42 -13.32 13.77 0.48
CA SER A 42 -14.05 14.99 0.80
C SER A 42 -13.92 15.37 2.28
N HIS A 43 -13.93 14.39 3.17
CA HIS A 43 -13.71 14.60 4.62
C HIS A 43 -12.33 15.16 4.90
N VAL A 44 -11.29 14.58 4.29
CA VAL A 44 -9.90 15.05 4.43
C VAL A 44 -9.71 16.45 3.84
N ILE A 45 -10.29 16.75 2.68
CA ILE A 45 -10.25 18.10 2.10
C ILE A 45 -10.87 19.15 3.04
N ASN A 46 -11.99 18.81 3.69
CA ASN A 46 -12.72 19.75 4.53
C ASN A 46 -12.14 19.92 5.94
N LYS A 47 -11.51 18.88 6.50
CA LYS A 47 -11.07 18.86 7.91
C LYS A 47 -9.58 18.68 8.13
N GLY A 48 -8.79 18.40 7.08
CA GLY A 48 -7.35 18.23 7.16
C GLY A 48 -6.93 17.15 8.16
N ASP A 49 -5.93 17.45 9.00
CA ASP A 49 -5.34 16.51 9.95
C ASP A 49 -6.36 15.93 10.95
N ALA A 50 -7.41 16.67 11.30
CA ALA A 50 -8.46 16.14 12.17
C ALA A 50 -9.23 14.98 11.53
N ALA A 51 -9.42 15.00 10.21
CA ALA A 51 -9.96 13.86 9.49
C ALA A 51 -8.94 12.72 9.42
N LEU A 52 -7.66 13.00 9.24
CA LEU A 52 -6.62 11.97 9.21
C LEU A 52 -6.54 11.20 10.53
N THR A 53 -6.58 11.89 11.68
CA THR A 53 -6.53 11.24 12.98
C THR A 53 -7.80 10.44 13.27
N GLU A 54 -8.99 10.95 12.92
CA GLU A 54 -10.27 10.25 13.04
C GLU A 54 -10.28 8.96 12.20
N LEU A 55 -9.85 9.04 10.94
CA LEU A 55 -9.81 7.90 10.03
C LEU A 55 -8.75 6.87 10.44
N SER A 56 -7.61 7.32 10.99
CA SER A 56 -6.58 6.42 11.54
C SER A 56 -7.10 5.66 12.76
N GLU A 57 -7.84 6.31 13.66
CA GLU A 57 -8.49 5.59 14.77
C GLU A 57 -9.54 4.59 14.26
N GLN A 58 -10.31 4.97 13.23
CA GLN A 58 -11.35 4.12 12.67
C GLN A 58 -10.80 2.88 11.94
N PHE A 59 -9.80 3.03 11.09
CA PHE A 59 -9.33 1.98 10.20
C PHE A 59 -8.10 1.24 10.74
N ASP A 60 -7.18 1.94 11.39
CA ASP A 60 -5.93 1.37 11.91
C ASP A 60 -6.03 1.07 13.42
N GLY A 61 -7.04 1.61 14.11
CA GLY A 61 -7.26 1.38 15.54
C GLY A 61 -6.31 2.16 16.45
N VAL A 62 -5.63 3.18 15.92
CA VAL A 62 -4.62 3.97 16.64
C VAL A 62 -5.11 5.39 16.84
N ARG A 63 -5.02 5.88 18.09
CA ARG A 63 -5.30 7.28 18.43
C ARG A 63 -4.05 8.12 18.23
N LEU A 64 -4.13 9.07 17.30
CA LEU A 64 -3.06 10.01 16.99
C LEU A 64 -3.53 11.45 17.20
N GLU A 65 -2.60 12.32 17.59
CA GLU A 65 -2.75 13.77 17.45
C GLU A 65 -2.08 14.23 16.15
N ALA A 66 -2.39 15.45 15.68
CA ALA A 66 -1.80 16.00 14.45
C ALA A 66 -0.25 16.02 14.48
N LYS A 67 0.34 16.21 15.67
CA LYS A 67 1.80 16.19 15.87
C LYS A 67 2.43 14.80 15.66
N ASP A 68 1.64 13.73 15.80
CA ASP A 68 2.09 12.35 15.72
C ASP A 68 2.04 11.81 14.27
N LEU A 69 1.45 12.57 13.33
CA LEU A 69 1.38 12.20 11.91
C LEU A 69 2.77 12.15 11.26
N GLN A 70 3.73 12.90 11.79
CA GLN A 70 5.10 12.92 11.32
C GLN A 70 6.00 12.12 12.27
N VAL A 71 6.63 11.07 11.75
CA VAL A 71 7.64 10.31 12.49
C VAL A 71 8.85 11.19 12.79
N THR A 72 9.24 11.25 14.05
CA THR A 72 10.36 12.06 14.53
C THR A 72 11.72 11.37 14.29
N PRO A 73 12.83 12.13 14.21
CA PRO A 73 14.17 11.55 14.13
C PRO A 73 14.50 10.60 15.29
N SER A 74 13.99 10.90 16.50
CA SER A 74 14.20 10.06 17.69
C SER A 74 13.52 8.71 17.53
N GLU A 75 12.29 8.66 17.03
CA GLU A 75 11.58 7.40 16.79
C GLU A 75 12.28 6.54 15.74
N ILE A 76 12.89 7.17 14.73
CA ILE A 76 13.71 6.47 13.74
C ILE A 76 14.94 5.84 14.40
N GLU A 77 15.67 6.60 15.22
CA GLU A 77 16.84 6.08 15.95
C GLU A 77 16.46 4.94 16.90
N GLU A 78 15.36 5.09 17.64
CA GLU A 78 14.82 4.03 18.49
C GLU A 78 14.44 2.77 17.71
N ALA A 79 13.90 2.91 16.50
CA ALA A 79 13.56 1.78 15.65
C ALA A 79 14.81 0.99 15.20
N TYR A 80 15.91 1.67 14.86
CA TYR A 80 17.18 1.01 14.56
C TYR A 80 17.71 0.20 15.75
N ASN A 81 17.50 0.68 16.97
CA ASN A 81 17.91 -0.04 18.19
C ASN A 81 17.02 -1.26 18.53
N LYS A 82 15.89 -1.45 17.82
CA LYS A 82 14.93 -2.56 18.04
C LYS A 82 15.08 -3.71 17.05
N VAL A 83 16.01 -3.61 16.10
CA VAL A 83 16.26 -4.61 15.06
C VAL A 83 17.70 -5.11 15.13
N ASP A 84 17.96 -6.30 14.62
CA ASP A 84 19.31 -6.86 14.55
C ASP A 84 20.04 -6.47 13.25
N GLU A 85 21.37 -6.67 13.24
CA GLU A 85 22.23 -6.35 12.09
C GLU A 85 21.87 -7.16 10.85
N GLU A 86 21.45 -8.42 11.01
CA GLU A 86 21.05 -9.30 9.90
C GLU A 86 19.79 -8.76 9.18
N GLN A 87 18.81 -8.26 9.94
CA GLN A 87 17.61 -7.60 9.42
C GLN A 87 17.97 -6.32 8.65
N ILE A 88 18.89 -5.51 9.19
CA ILE A 88 19.37 -4.30 8.52
C ILE A 88 20.06 -4.66 7.20
N ASP A 89 20.96 -5.64 7.21
CA ASP A 89 21.69 -6.10 6.03
C ASP A 89 20.75 -6.65 4.95
N ALA A 90 19.73 -7.41 5.35
CA ALA A 90 18.70 -7.90 4.43
C ALA A 90 17.95 -6.75 3.75
N LEU A 91 17.55 -5.72 4.50
CA LEU A 91 16.90 -4.52 3.95
C LEU A 91 17.83 -3.73 3.02
N GLN A 92 19.11 -3.58 3.38
CA GLN A 92 20.11 -2.91 2.52
C GLN A 92 20.35 -3.68 1.22
N PHE A 93 20.43 -5.01 1.28
CA PHE A 93 20.53 -5.86 0.10
C PHE A 93 19.34 -5.66 -0.84
N MET A 94 18.11 -5.71 -0.31
CA MET A 94 16.89 -5.48 -1.09
C MET A 94 16.86 -4.07 -1.70
N LYS A 95 17.20 -3.04 -0.92
CA LYS A 95 17.32 -1.66 -1.39
C LYS A 95 18.27 -1.56 -2.59
N ASN A 96 19.43 -2.20 -2.52
CA ASN A 96 20.42 -2.18 -3.60
C ASN A 96 19.91 -2.87 -4.86
N LYS A 97 19.18 -3.99 -4.73
CA LYS A 97 18.57 -4.70 -5.87
C LYS A 97 17.50 -3.85 -6.56
N VAL A 98 16.55 -3.31 -5.80
CA VAL A 98 15.48 -2.45 -6.33
C VAL A 98 16.09 -1.21 -6.99
N SER A 99 17.01 -0.53 -6.29
CA SER A 99 17.66 0.69 -6.83
C SER A 99 18.44 0.44 -8.11
N ALA A 100 19.12 -0.70 -8.23
CA ALA A 100 19.86 -1.04 -9.45
C ALA A 100 18.91 -1.26 -10.62
N PHE A 101 17.78 -1.94 -10.40
CA PHE A 101 16.77 -2.18 -11.42
C PHE A 101 16.07 -0.89 -11.86
N GLU A 102 15.57 -0.09 -10.91
CA GLU A 102 14.86 1.16 -11.20
C GLU A 102 15.74 2.17 -11.96
N LYS A 103 17.05 2.23 -11.65
CA LYS A 103 17.99 3.06 -12.41
C LYS A 103 18.10 2.64 -13.88
N LEU A 104 17.94 1.35 -14.20
CA LEU A 104 17.92 0.89 -15.58
C LEU A 104 16.59 1.27 -16.26
N THR A 105 15.47 1.13 -15.56
CA THR A 105 14.15 1.57 -16.04
C THR A 105 14.15 3.07 -16.36
N LEU A 106 14.61 3.92 -15.44
CA LEU A 106 14.68 5.37 -15.64
C LEU A 106 15.54 5.76 -16.86
N LYS A 107 16.68 5.08 -17.08
CA LYS A 107 17.53 5.30 -18.27
C LYS A 107 16.82 4.95 -19.57
N GLN A 108 15.96 3.93 -19.57
CA GLN A 108 15.23 3.48 -20.76
C GLN A 108 14.04 4.40 -21.08
N VAL A 109 13.40 4.98 -20.06
CA VAL A 109 12.21 5.81 -20.23
C VAL A 109 12.55 7.26 -20.65
N GLY A 110 13.83 7.62 -20.75
CA GLY A 110 14.25 8.94 -21.25
C GLY A 110 13.85 10.10 -20.33
N PHE A 111 13.55 9.83 -19.06
CA PHE A 111 13.20 10.86 -18.08
C PHE A 111 14.40 11.76 -17.77
N LYS A 112 14.19 13.07 -17.83
CA LYS A 112 15.13 14.07 -17.31
C LYS A 112 14.72 14.39 -15.87
N THR A 113 15.56 14.07 -14.89
CA THR A 113 15.33 14.45 -13.50
C THR A 113 15.91 15.82 -13.24
N SER A 114 15.09 16.80 -12.83
CA SER A 114 15.53 18.07 -12.26
C SER A 114 15.73 17.93 -10.74
N GLN A 115 16.60 18.76 -10.13
CA GLN A 115 16.74 18.80 -8.67
C GLN A 115 15.48 19.29 -7.94
N GLU A 116 14.52 19.89 -8.64
CA GLU A 116 13.24 20.38 -8.07
C GLU A 116 12.07 19.41 -8.24
N GLY A 117 12.31 18.18 -8.73
CA GLY A 117 11.27 17.19 -8.99
C GLY A 117 11.20 16.76 -10.47
N VAL A 118 10.23 15.90 -10.78
CA VAL A 118 10.01 15.37 -12.14
C VAL A 118 9.15 16.36 -12.92
N THR A 119 9.67 16.86 -14.05
CA THR A 119 8.91 17.56 -15.10
C THR A 119 8.79 16.72 -16.35
#